data_AF-S0EMS1-F1
#
_entry.id   AF-S0EMS1-F1
#
_cell.length_a   1.000
_cell.length_b   1.000
_cell.length_c   1.000
_cell.angle_alpha   90.00
_cell.angle_beta   90.00
_cell.angle_gamma   90.00
#
_symmetry.space_group_name_H-M   'P 1'
#
loop_
_entity.id
_entity.type
_entity.pdbx_description
1 polymer ?
#
loop_
_entity_poly.entity_id
_entity_poly.type
_entity_poly.pdbx_seq_one_letter_code
_entity_poly.pdbx_strand_id
1 'polypeptide(L)'
;MNDENFHVEDLDFSSQILLQNLSDQALMLEDSHIDFGEWPLRQPTNIIEGGREGVVYLQGRLLGESKGRVSYEVQLNDKLENFILEFHCPSRPFSKNYLHVISCSSGISVDVRGFNERGSPLKGSVDVRANPAPVQTEHLAVRVSPDIDQRSLETHSHQGSIRVKYDFGLKVPLLTDNWDRRPIHESIAIAAFIRSRIPFPKGTFYNNINDKQWEFFRGIIWNDDPSCLLFVNDTHDNRHFGIGYDWAKAYLGSTNDRRNMTVRSHRGDLQFLHAMGRFDGDPAEDTRTRILQWMEVMYKLACGNQGVSANDPLKKHFPTDYFDSRSTPTQDSSLRDLLIASTPRYAHINVQARALGSCLHIISDSISLGHTQRRLRNHKDLIDRDSEGYIRFRPGVYGDWGPILCFHNYDKQNIWRHHHYDTRRNSEDPIPKYIQTFDEIVGARNAIEASMKLINLFADKVSWEQDVYGFLKDEVFELDKKVQPSNHFVDEEVISHVYQEGSRNVDYDYEAGMQRKLHSLDRASRRRSIWWGLSSRWLLVAIGIFATLSLLFVYSITSK
;
A
#
# COMPACT_ATOMS: atom_id res chain seq x y z
N MET A 1 -47.52 0.87 27.54
CA MET A 1 -46.66 0.22 28.55
C MET A 1 -47.05 -1.25 28.54
N ASN A 2 -46.23 -2.21 28.13
CA ASN A 2 -44.77 -2.22 27.95
C ASN A 2 -44.41 -3.40 27.03
N ASP A 3 -43.28 -3.22 26.33
CA ASP A 3 -42.32 -4.24 25.92
C ASP A 3 -42.71 -5.22 24.80
N GLU A 4 -42.86 -4.66 23.59
CA GLU A 4 -42.32 -5.34 22.41
C GLU A 4 -40.81 -5.10 22.38
N ASN A 5 -40.05 -6.16 22.69
CA ASN A 5 -38.60 -6.21 22.55
C ASN A 5 -38.23 -5.95 21.09
N PHE A 6 -38.00 -4.68 20.73
CA PHE A 6 -37.18 -4.32 19.58
C PHE A 6 -35.79 -4.84 19.84
N HIS A 7 -35.48 -6.03 19.30
CA HIS A 7 -34.11 -6.51 19.22
C HIS A 7 -33.31 -5.46 18.43
N VAL A 8 -32.38 -4.80 19.11
CA VAL A 8 -31.39 -3.88 18.53
C VAL A 8 -30.30 -4.70 17.82
N GLU A 9 -30.72 -5.68 17.02
CA GLU A 9 -29.87 -6.46 16.13
C GLU A 9 -30.17 -5.97 14.70
N ASP A 10 -29.18 -5.29 14.12
CA ASP A 10 -29.00 -4.98 12.70
C ASP A 10 -29.95 -3.99 12.01
N LEU A 11 -30.04 -2.74 12.51
CA LEU A 11 -30.44 -1.61 11.65
C LEU A 11 -29.31 -1.26 10.66
N ASP A 12 -29.34 -1.88 9.48
CA ASP A 12 -28.39 -1.65 8.38
C ASP A 12 -28.86 -0.53 7.44
N PHE A 13 -28.37 0.70 7.66
CA PHE A 13 -28.63 1.90 6.82
C PHE A 13 -27.65 2.07 5.65
N SER A 14 -27.16 0.96 5.10
CA SER A 14 -26.28 0.98 3.94
C SER A 14 -27.02 1.21 2.61
N SER A 15 -26.25 1.55 1.57
CA SER A 15 -26.74 1.74 0.21
C SER A 15 -26.07 0.76 -0.74
N GLN A 16 -26.87 -0.02 -1.47
CA GLN A 16 -26.44 -1.00 -2.48
C GLN A 16 -27.07 -0.64 -3.82
N ILE A 17 -26.25 -0.28 -4.80
CA ILE A 17 -26.70 0.07 -6.15
C ILE A 17 -26.08 -0.89 -7.13
N LEU A 18 -26.93 -1.66 -7.81
CA LEU A 18 -26.54 -2.49 -8.93
C LEU A 18 -26.44 -1.62 -10.19
N LEU A 19 -25.25 -1.60 -10.80
CA LEU A 19 -24.99 -0.94 -12.07
C LEU A 19 -24.87 -1.99 -13.17
N GLN A 20 -25.79 -2.00 -14.12
CA GLN A 20 -25.70 -2.83 -15.32
C GLN A 20 -25.06 -2.03 -16.44
N ASN A 21 -23.83 -2.37 -16.80
CA ASN A 21 -23.17 -1.79 -17.96
C ASN A 21 -23.63 -2.53 -19.22
N LEU A 22 -24.57 -1.93 -19.96
CA LEU A 22 -25.12 -2.49 -21.19
C LEU A 22 -24.33 -2.03 -22.44
N SER A 23 -23.18 -1.40 -22.23
CA SER A 23 -22.26 -0.96 -23.28
C SER A 23 -21.13 -1.97 -23.49
N ASP A 24 -20.41 -1.86 -24.60
CA ASP A 24 -19.20 -2.66 -24.83
C ASP A 24 -17.97 -2.08 -24.10
N GLN A 25 -17.98 -0.77 -23.84
CA GLN A 25 -16.90 -0.07 -23.15
C GLN A 25 -17.03 -0.25 -21.63
N ALA A 26 -15.89 -0.37 -20.94
CA ALA A 26 -15.88 -0.39 -19.49
C ALA A 26 -16.25 0.97 -18.89
N LEU A 27 -17.00 0.96 -17.79
CA LEU A 27 -17.19 2.13 -16.94
C LEU A 27 -16.02 2.21 -15.95
N MET A 28 -15.30 3.32 -15.97
CA MET A 28 -14.15 3.57 -15.12
C MET A 28 -14.54 4.59 -14.05
N LEU A 29 -14.29 4.28 -12.78
CA LEU A 29 -14.56 5.21 -11.69
C LEU A 29 -13.68 6.46 -11.84
N GLU A 30 -14.32 7.62 -11.94
CA GLU A 30 -13.67 8.92 -12.04
C GLU A 30 -13.52 9.57 -10.67
N ASP A 31 -14.58 9.51 -9.85
CA ASP A 31 -14.56 10.05 -8.50
C ASP A 31 -15.57 9.35 -7.58
N SER A 32 -15.36 9.47 -6.28
CA SER A 32 -16.33 9.07 -5.27
C SER A 32 -16.27 9.99 -4.07
N HIS A 33 -17.43 10.23 -3.47
CA HIS A 33 -17.56 11.11 -2.32
C HIS A 33 -18.49 10.49 -1.28
N ILE A 34 -18.13 10.66 -0.01
CA ILE A 34 -18.93 10.22 1.13
C ILE A 34 -19.39 11.48 1.87
N ASP A 35 -20.70 11.66 1.99
CA ASP A 35 -21.27 12.61 2.95
C ASP A 35 -21.49 11.91 4.31
N PHE A 36 -22.00 10.67 4.28
CA PHE A 36 -22.21 9.83 5.46
C PHE A 36 -21.95 8.35 5.15
N GLY A 37 -21.36 7.62 6.09
CA GLY A 37 -21.05 6.19 5.94
C GLY A 37 -19.56 5.92 5.75
N GLU A 38 -19.24 4.78 5.15
CA GLU A 38 -17.87 4.36 4.84
C GLU A 38 -17.86 3.40 3.64
N TRP A 39 -16.87 3.51 2.77
CA TRP A 39 -16.64 2.56 1.69
C TRP A 39 -16.02 1.28 2.25
N PRO A 40 -16.67 0.12 2.11
CA PRO A 40 -16.05 -1.15 2.47
C PRO A 40 -14.91 -1.51 1.52
N LEU A 41 -14.16 -2.56 1.86
CA LEU A 41 -13.14 -3.09 0.95
C LEU A 41 -13.75 -3.41 -0.42
N ARG A 42 -13.00 -3.07 -1.49
CA ARG A 42 -13.39 -3.19 -2.90
C ARG A 42 -14.44 -2.18 -3.38
N GLN A 43 -14.76 -1.17 -2.57
CA GLN A 43 -15.80 -0.19 -2.89
C GLN A 43 -15.25 1.25 -2.91
N PRO A 44 -15.82 2.11 -3.77
CA PRO A 44 -16.76 1.76 -4.84
C PRO A 44 -16.06 1.00 -5.97
N THR A 45 -16.76 0.08 -6.64
CA THR A 45 -16.19 -0.72 -7.74
C THR A 45 -15.51 0.18 -8.77
N ASN A 46 -14.20 0.01 -8.98
CA ASN A 46 -13.44 0.96 -9.80
C ASN A 46 -13.55 0.73 -11.32
N ILE A 47 -13.83 -0.50 -11.75
CA ILE A 47 -14.06 -0.87 -13.17
C ILE A 47 -15.29 -1.76 -13.25
N ILE A 48 -16.21 -1.41 -14.15
CA ILE A 48 -17.33 -2.26 -14.54
C ILE A 48 -17.19 -2.55 -16.02
N GLU A 49 -16.73 -3.76 -16.36
CA GLU A 49 -16.47 -4.18 -17.74
C GLU A 49 -17.75 -4.12 -18.59
N GLY A 50 -17.60 -3.98 -19.91
CA GLY A 50 -18.71 -3.99 -20.85
C GLY A 50 -19.56 -5.27 -20.74
N GLY A 51 -20.88 -5.13 -20.79
CA GLY A 51 -21.83 -6.25 -20.65
C GLY A 51 -21.84 -6.92 -19.27
N ARG A 52 -21.23 -6.30 -18.25
CA ARG A 52 -21.18 -6.84 -16.88
C ARG A 52 -21.93 -5.95 -15.90
N GLU A 53 -22.19 -6.52 -14.74
CA GLU A 53 -22.73 -5.81 -13.60
C GLU A 53 -21.63 -5.43 -12.60
N GLY A 54 -21.80 -4.29 -11.96
CA GLY A 54 -21.01 -3.86 -10.82
C GLY A 54 -21.91 -3.45 -9.67
N VAL A 55 -21.37 -3.46 -8.47
CA VAL A 55 -22.11 -3.02 -7.28
C VAL A 55 -21.39 -1.85 -6.65
N VAL A 56 -22.12 -0.76 -6.41
CA VAL A 56 -21.70 0.34 -5.54
C VAL A 56 -22.32 0.10 -4.18
N TYR A 57 -21.48 -0.16 -3.19
CA TYR A 57 -21.91 -0.45 -1.83
C TYR A 57 -21.26 0.52 -0.85
N LEU A 58 -22.09 1.37 -0.23
CA LEU A 58 -21.69 2.30 0.83
C LEU A 58 -22.27 1.83 2.16
N GLN A 59 -21.42 1.51 3.13
CA GLN A 59 -21.86 0.98 4.41
C GLN A 59 -22.32 2.12 5.33
N GLY A 60 -23.50 1.97 5.93
CA GLY A 60 -23.96 2.81 7.03
C GLY A 60 -23.17 2.50 8.30
N ARG A 61 -22.84 3.53 9.10
CA ARG A 61 -22.26 3.31 10.44
C ARG A 61 -23.34 2.81 11.41
N LEU A 62 -22.97 2.26 12.55
CA LEU A 62 -23.95 1.82 13.57
C LEU A 62 -24.88 2.98 13.94
N LEU A 63 -26.20 2.83 13.73
CA LEU A 63 -27.23 3.88 13.87
C LEU A 63 -27.02 5.12 12.98
N GLY A 64 -26.12 5.04 12.00
CA GLY A 64 -25.74 6.12 11.09
C GLY A 64 -26.25 5.86 9.68
N GLU A 65 -26.63 6.93 8.99
CA GLU A 65 -27.07 6.91 7.59
C GLU A 65 -25.91 6.65 6.61
N SER A 66 -26.25 6.30 5.36
CA SER A 66 -25.30 6.27 4.25
C SER A 66 -25.72 7.27 3.18
N LYS A 67 -24.82 8.16 2.79
CA LYS A 67 -25.04 9.13 1.70
C LYS A 67 -23.74 9.34 0.96
N GLY A 68 -23.79 9.24 -0.36
CA GLY A 68 -22.61 9.43 -1.17
C GLY A 68 -22.91 9.66 -2.64
N ARG A 69 -21.82 9.89 -3.37
CA ARG A 69 -21.81 10.10 -4.81
C ARG A 69 -20.72 9.25 -5.46
N VAL A 70 -21.02 8.74 -6.64
CA VAL A 70 -20.03 8.10 -7.52
C VAL A 70 -20.13 8.70 -8.91
N SER A 71 -18.98 8.94 -9.52
CA SER A 71 -18.84 9.42 -10.88
C SER A 71 -18.10 8.36 -11.69
N TYR A 72 -18.67 7.94 -12.81
CA TYR A 72 -18.04 7.02 -13.74
C TYR A 72 -17.84 7.70 -15.08
N GLU A 73 -16.69 7.44 -15.71
CA GLU A 73 -16.34 7.88 -17.05
C GLU A 73 -16.26 6.69 -18.03
N VAL A 74 -16.52 6.99 -19.29
CA VAL A 74 -16.39 6.05 -20.42
C VAL A 74 -15.74 6.79 -21.59
N GLN A 75 -14.82 6.12 -22.28
CA GLN A 75 -14.15 6.65 -23.46
C GLN A 75 -14.98 6.36 -24.71
N LEU A 76 -15.44 7.41 -25.40
CA LEU A 76 -16.23 7.32 -26.63
C LEU A 76 -15.62 8.21 -27.72
N ASN A 77 -15.17 7.63 -28.83
CA ASN A 77 -14.66 8.35 -30.02
C ASN A 77 -13.70 9.49 -29.65
N ASP A 78 -12.65 9.18 -28.89
CA ASP A 78 -11.63 10.13 -28.38
C ASP A 78 -12.11 11.19 -27.37
N LYS A 79 -13.38 11.14 -26.92
CA LYS A 79 -13.91 11.96 -25.84
C LYS A 79 -14.21 11.13 -24.59
N LEU A 80 -13.87 11.67 -23.43
CA LEU A 80 -14.35 11.14 -22.14
C LEU A 80 -15.73 11.72 -21.85
N GLU A 81 -16.70 10.84 -21.64
CA GLU A 81 -18.05 11.18 -21.21
C GLU A 81 -18.26 10.61 -19.80
N ASN A 82 -19.07 11.26 -18.96
CA ASN A 82 -19.30 10.80 -17.59
C ASN A 82 -20.75 10.91 -17.14
N PHE A 83 -21.05 10.26 -16.01
CA PHE A 83 -22.29 10.44 -15.29
C PHE A 83 -22.05 10.36 -13.78
N ILE A 84 -22.92 11.01 -13.01
CA ILE A 84 -22.83 11.05 -11.55
C ILE A 84 -24.13 10.53 -10.94
N LEU A 85 -24.00 9.56 -10.05
CA LEU A 85 -25.08 9.04 -9.22
C LEU A 85 -24.94 9.60 -7.80
N GLU A 86 -26.03 10.10 -7.25
CA GLU A 86 -26.17 10.44 -5.83
C GLU A 86 -27.21 9.54 -5.18
N PHE A 87 -26.94 9.09 -3.97
CA PHE A 87 -27.83 8.21 -3.22
C PHE A 87 -27.75 8.44 -1.71
N HIS A 88 -28.84 8.15 -1.03
CA HIS A 88 -28.97 8.34 0.42
C HIS A 88 -29.95 7.33 1.04
N CYS A 89 -29.49 6.61 2.05
CA CYS A 89 -30.29 5.84 2.98
C CYS A 89 -30.27 6.51 4.38
N PRO A 90 -31.27 7.34 4.72
CA PRO A 90 -31.32 8.06 5.99
C PRO A 90 -31.65 7.15 7.17
N SER A 91 -31.09 7.44 8.34
CA SER A 91 -31.38 6.69 9.58
C SER A 91 -32.63 7.16 10.34
N ARG A 92 -33.21 8.29 9.92
CA ARG A 92 -34.38 8.89 10.58
C ARG A 92 -35.66 8.15 10.22
N PRO A 93 -36.53 7.83 11.21
CA PRO A 93 -37.84 7.23 10.96
C PRO A 93 -38.64 8.01 9.92
N PHE A 94 -39.31 7.29 9.02
CA PHE A 94 -40.16 7.81 7.95
C PHE A 94 -39.47 8.63 6.85
N SER A 95 -38.16 8.83 6.93
CA SER A 95 -37.40 9.48 5.86
C SER A 95 -37.36 8.58 4.62
N LYS A 96 -37.37 9.20 3.44
CA LYS A 96 -37.31 8.47 2.16
C LYS A 96 -35.87 8.30 1.71
N ASN A 97 -35.60 7.11 1.17
CA ASN A 97 -34.41 6.87 0.38
C ASN A 97 -34.49 7.67 -0.93
N TYR A 98 -33.35 7.99 -1.52
CA TYR A 98 -33.30 8.48 -2.90
C TYR A 98 -32.09 7.96 -3.66
N LEU A 99 -32.24 7.88 -4.98
CA LEU A 99 -31.21 7.54 -5.96
C LEU A 99 -31.44 8.39 -7.21
N HIS A 100 -30.48 9.24 -7.55
CA HIS A 100 -30.60 10.23 -8.61
C HIS A 100 -29.39 10.23 -9.53
N VAL A 101 -29.65 10.43 -10.82
CA VAL A 101 -28.63 10.83 -11.80
C VAL A 101 -28.57 12.35 -11.75
N ILE A 102 -27.50 12.90 -11.17
CA ILE A 102 -27.38 14.36 -10.98
C ILE A 102 -26.63 15.05 -12.12
N SER A 103 -25.87 14.29 -12.89
CA SER A 103 -25.19 14.76 -14.11
C SER A 103 -25.01 13.59 -15.07
N CYS A 104 -25.17 13.82 -16.37
CA CYS A 104 -24.92 12.82 -17.39
C CYS A 104 -24.54 13.51 -18.71
N SER A 105 -23.43 13.09 -19.28
CA SER A 105 -23.02 13.44 -20.63
C SER A 105 -24.03 12.97 -21.68
N SER A 106 -24.14 13.70 -22.79
CA SER A 106 -25.05 13.37 -23.90
C SER A 106 -24.74 12.06 -24.61
N GLY A 107 -23.49 11.57 -24.52
CA GLY A 107 -23.06 10.29 -25.08
C GLY A 107 -23.45 9.07 -24.23
N ILE A 108 -24.11 9.28 -23.09
CA ILE A 108 -24.49 8.23 -22.13
C ILE A 108 -25.98 8.35 -21.82
N SER A 109 -26.66 7.21 -21.73
CA SER A 109 -28.00 7.08 -21.15
C SER A 109 -27.90 6.34 -19.83
N VAL A 110 -28.49 6.88 -18.78
CA VAL A 110 -28.53 6.29 -17.44
C VAL A 110 -29.99 6.17 -17.00
N ASP A 111 -30.49 4.94 -16.90
CA ASP A 111 -31.88 4.66 -16.54
C ASP A 111 -31.95 4.05 -15.14
N VAL A 112 -32.50 4.78 -14.17
CA VAL A 112 -32.80 4.22 -12.84
C VAL A 112 -34.03 3.31 -12.98
N ARG A 113 -33.82 1.99 -12.94
CA ARG A 113 -34.89 0.99 -13.10
C ARG A 113 -35.85 0.95 -11.91
N GLY A 114 -35.32 1.19 -10.72
CA GLY A 114 -36.11 1.22 -9.49
C GLY A 114 -35.21 1.15 -8.26
N PHE A 115 -35.77 1.57 -7.13
CA PHE A 115 -35.17 1.44 -5.80
C PHE A 115 -36.29 1.44 -4.74
N ASN A 116 -36.01 0.93 -3.55
CA ASN A 116 -36.95 1.03 -2.43
C ASN A 116 -36.97 2.47 -1.88
N GLU A 117 -38.07 3.20 -2.06
CA GLU A 117 -38.24 4.57 -1.52
C GLU A 117 -38.20 4.64 0.01
N ARG A 118 -38.42 3.51 0.70
CA ARG A 118 -38.43 3.40 2.16
C ARG A 118 -37.79 2.09 2.59
N GLY A 119 -37.41 2.04 3.85
CA GLY A 119 -36.78 0.88 4.47
C GLY A 119 -35.27 0.87 4.28
N SER A 120 -34.63 -0.11 4.92
CA SER A 120 -33.20 -0.18 5.09
C SER A 120 -32.74 -1.62 4.87
N PRO A 121 -31.65 -1.88 4.14
CA PRO A 121 -30.82 -0.91 3.41
C PRO A 121 -31.49 -0.35 2.14
N LEU A 122 -30.91 0.71 1.55
CA LEU A 122 -31.25 1.14 0.18
C LEU A 122 -30.73 0.11 -0.81
N LYS A 123 -31.61 -0.35 -1.70
CA LYS A 123 -31.33 -1.24 -2.82
C LYS A 123 -31.88 -0.61 -4.10
N GLY A 124 -30.99 -0.30 -5.04
CA GLY A 124 -31.34 0.30 -6.32
C GLY A 124 -30.71 -0.42 -7.51
N SER A 125 -31.30 -0.24 -8.69
CA SER A 125 -30.75 -0.76 -9.95
C SER A 125 -30.73 0.33 -11.02
N VAL A 126 -29.63 0.41 -11.75
CA VAL A 126 -29.36 1.42 -12.78
C VAL A 126 -28.77 0.75 -14.01
N ASP A 127 -29.36 1.01 -15.17
CA ASP A 127 -28.81 0.61 -16.46
C ASP A 127 -28.01 1.77 -17.06
N VAL A 128 -26.83 1.47 -17.60
CA VAL A 128 -25.96 2.45 -18.27
C VAL A 128 -25.70 2.00 -19.70
N ARG A 129 -25.93 2.89 -20.67
CA ARG A 129 -25.63 2.69 -22.10
C ARG A 129 -24.78 3.84 -22.64
N ALA A 130 -23.60 3.54 -23.15
CA ALA A 130 -22.75 4.46 -23.89
C ALA A 130 -23.05 4.35 -25.39
N ASN A 131 -23.03 5.48 -26.11
CA ASN A 131 -23.54 5.59 -27.49
C ASN A 131 -25.00 5.13 -27.64
N PRO A 132 -25.96 5.75 -26.92
CA PRO A 132 -27.36 5.42 -27.14
C PRO A 132 -27.70 5.69 -28.61
N ALA A 133 -28.14 4.64 -29.33
CA ALA A 133 -28.77 4.83 -30.63
C ALA A 133 -29.88 5.88 -30.48
N PRO A 134 -30.12 6.76 -31.48
CA PRO A 134 -31.21 7.72 -31.40
C PRO A 134 -32.50 6.97 -31.11
N VAL A 135 -33.12 7.30 -29.97
CA VAL A 135 -34.31 6.64 -29.45
C VAL A 135 -35.43 6.78 -30.47
N GLN A 136 -35.66 5.73 -31.28
CA GLN A 136 -36.97 5.51 -31.88
C GLN A 136 -37.81 4.83 -30.80
N THR A 137 -38.72 5.59 -30.23
CA THR A 137 -39.82 5.07 -29.43
C THR A 137 -40.67 4.14 -30.29
N GLU A 138 -40.41 2.84 -30.21
CA GLU A 138 -41.40 1.82 -30.55
C GLU A 138 -41.60 0.89 -29.36
N HIS A 139 -42.85 0.84 -28.91
CA HIS A 139 -43.36 -0.13 -27.95
C HIS A 139 -43.06 -1.54 -28.44
N LEU A 140 -42.23 -2.30 -27.70
CA LEU A 140 -42.06 -3.72 -27.95
C LEU A 140 -42.20 -4.52 -26.65
N ALA A 141 -43.10 -5.49 -26.77
CA ALA A 141 -43.70 -6.26 -25.71
C ALA A 141 -42.69 -7.12 -24.95
N VAL A 142 -42.94 -7.19 -23.65
CA VAL A 142 -42.38 -8.14 -22.69
C VAL A 142 -42.52 -9.56 -23.24
N ARG A 143 -41.39 -10.24 -23.47
CA ARG A 143 -41.31 -11.70 -23.47
C ARG A 143 -40.59 -12.12 -22.20
N VAL A 144 -41.37 -12.60 -21.24
CA VAL A 144 -40.89 -13.39 -20.11
C VAL A 144 -40.36 -14.71 -20.67
N SER A 145 -39.11 -15.03 -20.38
CA SER A 145 -38.61 -16.40 -20.44
C SER A 145 -38.27 -16.82 -19.00
N PRO A 146 -38.82 -17.94 -18.51
CA PRO A 146 -38.47 -18.47 -17.20
C PRO A 146 -37.12 -19.20 -17.28
N ASP A 147 -36.53 -19.44 -16.11
CA ASP A 147 -35.26 -20.11 -15.84
C ASP A 147 -34.02 -19.21 -15.78
N ILE A 148 -33.94 -18.47 -14.66
CA ILE A 148 -32.67 -18.11 -14.03
C ILE A 148 -32.62 -18.83 -12.68
N ASP A 149 -31.66 -19.74 -12.57
CA ASP A 149 -31.34 -20.52 -11.38
C ASP A 149 -30.91 -19.58 -10.24
N GLN A 150 -31.74 -19.48 -9.20
CA GLN A 150 -31.58 -18.63 -8.00
C GLN A 150 -30.49 -19.15 -7.04
N ARG A 151 -29.32 -19.56 -7.54
CA ARG A 151 -28.19 -20.00 -6.71
C ARG A 151 -26.96 -19.13 -6.90
N SER A 152 -27.01 -17.91 -6.38
CA SER A 152 -25.82 -17.16 -5.94
C SER A 152 -26.18 -15.99 -5.00
N LEU A 153 -27.12 -16.23 -4.09
CA LEU A 153 -27.39 -15.36 -2.94
C LEU A 153 -27.37 -16.21 -1.66
N GLU A 154 -26.20 -16.77 -1.35
CA GLU A 154 -25.89 -17.18 0.02
C GLU A 154 -24.85 -16.23 0.57
N THR A 155 -25.37 -15.18 1.20
CA THR A 155 -24.65 -14.41 2.21
C THR A 155 -24.39 -15.33 3.39
N HIS A 156 -23.14 -15.72 3.64
CA HIS A 156 -22.74 -16.24 4.94
C HIS A 156 -22.73 -15.07 5.95
N SER A 157 -23.90 -14.78 6.50
CA SER A 157 -24.05 -14.03 7.74
C SER A 157 -23.80 -14.96 8.93
N HIS A 158 -23.11 -14.41 9.93
CA HIS A 158 -22.82 -14.98 11.25
C HIS A 158 -21.68 -15.99 11.37
N GLN A 159 -20.47 -15.44 11.36
CA GLN A 159 -19.58 -15.65 12.49
C GLN A 159 -18.97 -14.29 12.84
N GLY A 160 -19.12 -13.85 14.09
CA GLY A 160 -18.55 -12.61 14.60
C GLY A 160 -17.04 -12.62 14.44
N SER A 161 -16.57 -12.24 13.26
CA SER A 161 -15.17 -11.94 13.03
C SER A 161 -14.98 -10.51 13.53
N ILE A 162 -14.18 -10.37 14.57
CA ILE A 162 -13.54 -9.10 14.92
C ILE A 162 -12.72 -8.71 13.68
N ARG A 163 -13.33 -7.97 12.76
CA ARG A 163 -12.65 -7.42 11.58
C ARG A 163 -11.90 -6.19 12.04
N VAL A 164 -10.61 -6.38 12.26
CA VAL A 164 -9.71 -5.27 12.53
C VAL A 164 -9.54 -4.49 11.22
N LYS A 165 -9.85 -3.19 11.24
CA LYS A 165 -9.49 -2.26 10.18
C LYS A 165 -7.97 -2.26 10.04
N TYR A 166 -7.47 -2.58 8.86
CA TYR A 166 -6.07 -2.48 8.52
C TYR A 166 -5.89 -1.63 7.25
N ASP A 167 -5.66 -0.34 7.44
CA ASP A 167 -4.53 0.34 6.80
C ASP A 167 -3.28 -0.27 7.44
N PHE A 168 -2.27 -0.69 6.67
CA PHE A 168 -1.10 -1.50 7.10
C PHE A 168 -0.60 -1.23 8.53
N GLY A 169 -1.25 -1.85 9.50
CA GLY A 169 -1.07 -1.50 10.89
C GLY A 169 -1.25 -2.73 11.73
N LEU A 170 -0.19 -3.53 11.89
CA LEU A 170 -0.15 -4.67 12.81
C LEU A 170 -0.66 -4.26 14.20
N LYS A 171 -1.96 -4.40 14.45
CA LYS A 171 -2.54 -4.34 15.81
C LYS A 171 -2.51 -5.75 16.37
N VAL A 172 -1.30 -6.23 16.65
CA VAL A 172 -1.16 -7.35 17.58
C VAL A 172 -1.45 -6.78 18.97
N PRO A 173 -2.55 -7.16 19.66
CA PRO A 173 -3.03 -6.48 20.86
C PRO A 173 -2.13 -6.58 22.11
N LEU A 174 -0.87 -6.99 21.97
CA LEU A 174 -0.01 -7.34 23.11
C LEU A 174 1.39 -6.72 23.10
N LEU A 175 1.89 -6.06 22.04
CA LEU A 175 3.29 -5.60 22.04
C LEU A 175 3.64 -4.25 21.36
N THR A 176 2.79 -3.61 20.54
CA THR A 176 3.19 -2.35 19.84
C THR A 176 2.01 -1.41 19.55
N ASP A 177 1.69 -0.51 20.49
CA ASP A 177 0.57 0.44 20.39
C ASP A 177 0.69 1.56 19.32
N ASN A 178 1.63 1.53 18.37
CA ASN A 178 1.89 2.68 17.47
C ASN A 178 2.20 2.34 15.99
N TRP A 179 1.73 1.20 15.48
CA TRP A 179 1.96 0.82 14.08
C TRP A 179 0.74 1.23 13.22
N ASP A 180 0.65 2.51 12.85
CA ASP A 180 -0.30 3.02 11.85
C ASP A 180 0.48 3.22 10.54
N ARG A 181 0.77 2.16 9.76
CA ARG A 181 1.32 2.38 8.41
C ARG A 181 0.16 2.55 7.44
N ARG A 182 0.28 3.63 6.69
CA ARG A 182 -0.63 3.97 5.62
C ARG A 182 -0.10 3.38 4.31
N PRO A 183 -0.96 3.08 3.34
CA PRO A 183 -0.55 2.46 2.06
C PRO A 183 0.14 3.50 1.15
N ILE A 184 1.29 4.03 1.57
CA ILE A 184 1.99 5.14 0.88
C ILE A 184 2.62 4.65 -0.42
N HIS A 185 3.34 3.52 -0.41
CA HIS A 185 3.95 2.93 -1.62
C HIS A 185 2.88 2.55 -2.63
N GLU A 186 1.77 2.02 -2.15
CA GLU A 186 0.61 1.69 -2.97
C GLU A 186 -0.04 2.96 -3.54
N SER A 187 -0.18 4.02 -2.75
CA SER A 187 -0.73 5.29 -3.23
C SER A 187 0.16 5.95 -4.28
N ILE A 188 1.49 5.88 -4.10
CA ILE A 188 2.49 6.29 -5.11
C ILE A 188 2.31 5.48 -6.39
N ALA A 189 2.19 4.16 -6.29
CA ALA A 189 2.00 3.29 -7.45
C ALA A 189 0.66 3.53 -8.15
N ILE A 190 -0.45 3.71 -7.44
CA ILE A 190 -1.75 4.05 -8.03
C ILE A 190 -1.65 5.38 -8.78
N ALA A 191 -1.01 6.40 -8.18
CA ALA A 191 -0.79 7.67 -8.83
C ALA A 191 0.05 7.52 -10.12
N ALA A 192 1.07 6.67 -10.11
CA ALA A 192 1.86 6.36 -11.30
C ALA A 192 1.02 5.64 -12.37
N PHE A 193 0.24 4.61 -11.99
CA PHE A 193 -0.64 3.88 -12.91
C PHE A 193 -1.65 4.80 -13.58
N ILE A 194 -2.37 5.65 -12.83
CA ILE A 194 -3.36 6.62 -13.36
C ILE A 194 -2.77 7.49 -14.48
N ARG A 195 -1.47 7.79 -14.42
CA ARG A 195 -0.78 8.69 -15.36
C ARG A 195 0.04 7.94 -16.42
N SER A 196 0.05 6.62 -16.37
CA SER A 196 0.83 5.76 -17.27
C SER A 196 0.04 5.34 -18.51
N ARG A 197 0.71 4.59 -19.40
CA ARG A 197 0.11 3.88 -20.53
C ARG A 197 -0.70 2.64 -20.15
N ILE A 198 -0.73 2.29 -18.86
CA ILE A 198 -1.64 1.29 -18.29
C ILE A 198 -2.52 2.01 -17.27
N PRO A 199 -3.40 2.92 -17.72
CA PRO A 199 -4.13 3.81 -16.84
C PRO A 199 -5.09 3.04 -15.95
N PHE A 200 -4.98 3.27 -14.65
CA PHE A 200 -6.05 2.91 -13.72
C PHE A 200 -7.14 3.99 -13.76
N PRO A 201 -8.39 3.66 -13.41
CA PRO A 201 -9.44 4.66 -13.22
C PRO A 201 -9.00 5.76 -12.25
N LYS A 202 -9.32 7.03 -12.54
CA LYS A 202 -8.88 8.18 -11.73
C LYS A 202 -9.37 8.12 -10.28
N GLY A 203 -10.56 7.56 -10.05
CA GLY A 203 -11.13 7.34 -8.73
C GLY A 203 -10.56 6.13 -7.99
N THR A 204 -9.46 5.53 -8.49
CA THR A 204 -8.82 4.40 -7.80
C THR A 204 -8.09 4.87 -6.54
N PHE A 205 -8.39 4.19 -5.45
CA PHE A 205 -7.69 4.24 -4.17
C PHE A 205 -7.27 2.82 -3.80
N TYR A 206 -6.37 2.67 -2.83
CA TYR A 206 -5.92 1.35 -2.39
C TYR A 206 -7.10 0.42 -2.02
N ASN A 207 -8.12 0.98 -1.38
CA ASN A 207 -9.29 0.23 -0.92
C ASN A 207 -10.16 -0.36 -2.05
N ASN A 208 -10.15 0.22 -3.26
CA ASN A 208 -11.07 -0.19 -4.34
C ASN A 208 -10.38 -0.84 -5.56
N ILE A 209 -9.14 -1.28 -5.39
CA ILE A 209 -8.39 -2.01 -6.41
C ILE A 209 -9.09 -3.36 -6.71
N ASN A 210 -9.26 -3.66 -8.00
CA ASN A 210 -9.84 -4.94 -8.44
C ASN A 210 -8.81 -6.09 -8.47
N ASP A 211 -9.27 -7.33 -8.67
CA ASP A 211 -8.40 -8.52 -8.63
C ASP A 211 -7.23 -8.48 -9.61
N LYS A 212 -7.45 -8.01 -10.85
CA LYS A 212 -6.40 -7.94 -11.88
C LYS A 212 -5.31 -6.96 -11.47
N GLN A 213 -5.72 -5.80 -10.95
CA GLN A 213 -4.80 -4.77 -10.48
C GLN A 213 -4.08 -5.21 -9.20
N TRP A 214 -4.76 -5.93 -8.31
CA TRP A 214 -4.21 -6.35 -7.02
C TRP A 214 -2.93 -7.18 -7.12
N GLU A 215 -2.74 -7.94 -8.19
CA GLU A 215 -1.49 -8.69 -8.38
C GLU A 215 -0.26 -7.77 -8.54
N PHE A 216 -0.41 -6.53 -9.04
CA PHE A 216 0.68 -5.54 -8.96
C PHE A 216 0.98 -5.16 -7.51
N PHE A 217 -0.05 -4.99 -6.67
CA PHE A 217 0.08 -4.57 -5.28
C PHE A 217 0.62 -5.67 -4.39
N ARG A 218 0.29 -6.93 -4.71
CA ARG A 218 0.98 -8.09 -4.13
C ARG A 218 2.47 -8.08 -4.40
N GLY A 219 2.89 -7.54 -5.54
CA GLY A 219 4.29 -7.30 -5.87
C GLY A 219 4.89 -6.14 -5.09
N ILE A 220 4.17 -5.02 -4.98
CA ILE A 220 4.59 -3.84 -4.21
C ILE A 220 4.86 -4.26 -2.76
N ILE A 221 3.91 -4.95 -2.13
CA ILE A 221 4.01 -5.42 -0.74
C ILE A 221 5.05 -6.54 -0.57
N TRP A 222 5.42 -7.24 -1.64
CA TRP A 222 6.26 -8.43 -1.56
C TRP A 222 7.64 -8.15 -0.94
N ASN A 223 8.22 -6.98 -1.18
CA ASN A 223 9.54 -6.65 -0.65
C ASN A 223 9.51 -6.51 0.89
N ASP A 224 8.43 -5.95 1.44
CA ASP A 224 8.13 -5.88 2.88
C ASP A 224 7.67 -7.23 3.48
N ASP A 225 7.17 -8.13 2.65
CA ASP A 225 6.73 -9.46 3.06
C ASP A 225 7.16 -10.55 2.06
N PRO A 226 8.47 -10.81 1.94
CA PRO A 226 9.00 -11.74 0.92
C PRO A 226 8.65 -13.20 1.22
N SER A 227 8.10 -13.46 2.41
CA SER A 227 7.57 -14.77 2.80
C SER A 227 6.04 -14.87 2.67
N CYS A 228 5.35 -13.80 2.26
CA CYS A 228 3.89 -13.69 2.15
C CYS A 228 3.12 -14.01 3.46
N LEU A 229 3.72 -13.75 4.63
CA LEU A 229 3.17 -14.08 5.95
C LEU A 229 2.07 -13.11 6.44
N LEU A 230 1.91 -11.97 5.79
CA LEU A 230 0.82 -11.03 6.08
C LEU A 230 -0.51 -11.47 5.49
N PHE A 231 -0.51 -12.45 4.58
CA PHE A 231 -1.68 -12.84 3.82
C PHE A 231 -2.15 -14.26 4.14
N VAL A 232 -3.46 -14.44 4.14
CA VAL A 232 -4.08 -15.76 4.22
C VAL A 232 -3.90 -16.48 2.89
N ASN A 233 -3.51 -17.76 2.94
CA ASN A 233 -3.37 -18.62 1.77
C ASN A 233 -4.75 -19.12 1.31
N ASP A 234 -5.47 -18.24 0.60
CA ASP A 234 -6.83 -18.47 0.09
C ASP A 234 -6.84 -18.79 -1.41
N THR A 235 -7.80 -19.59 -1.87
CA THR A 235 -7.93 -19.98 -3.28
C THR A 235 -8.59 -18.93 -4.16
N HIS A 236 -9.44 -18.08 -3.58
CA HIS A 236 -10.31 -17.15 -4.30
C HIS A 236 -10.05 -15.68 -3.97
N ASP A 237 -9.43 -15.37 -2.83
CA ASP A 237 -9.14 -14.00 -2.43
C ASP A 237 -7.69 -13.78 -1.96
N ASN A 238 -6.91 -13.11 -2.81
CA ASN A 238 -5.52 -12.80 -2.50
C ASN A 238 -5.32 -11.45 -1.76
N ARG A 239 -6.41 -10.81 -1.31
CA ARG A 239 -6.43 -9.57 -0.52
C ARG A 239 -6.59 -9.80 0.98
N HIS A 240 -6.90 -11.02 1.39
CA HIS A 240 -7.20 -11.33 2.77
C HIS A 240 -5.92 -11.30 3.62
N PHE A 241 -5.80 -10.27 4.45
CA PHE A 241 -4.72 -10.17 5.44
C PHE A 241 -4.98 -11.09 6.64
N GLY A 242 -3.92 -11.77 7.07
CA GLY A 242 -3.91 -12.43 8.38
C GLY A 242 -3.69 -11.41 9.51
N ILE A 243 -3.64 -11.90 10.75
CA ILE A 243 -3.35 -11.05 11.92
C ILE A 243 -1.88 -10.57 11.99
N GLY A 244 -1.03 -11.00 11.06
CA GLY A 244 0.37 -10.61 10.95
C GLY A 244 1.32 -11.16 12.01
N TYR A 245 0.86 -12.05 12.90
CA TYR A 245 1.68 -12.66 13.95
C TYR A 245 2.93 -13.39 13.41
N ASP A 246 2.77 -14.19 12.35
CA ASP A 246 3.89 -14.93 11.76
C ASP A 246 4.91 -14.00 11.11
N TRP A 247 4.43 -12.93 10.45
CA TRP A 247 5.30 -11.88 9.92
C TRP A 247 6.08 -11.20 11.05
N ALA A 248 5.42 -10.79 12.13
CA ALA A 248 6.09 -10.12 13.26
C ALA A 248 7.14 -11.03 13.92
N LYS A 249 6.83 -12.32 14.08
CA LYS A 249 7.78 -13.32 14.57
C LYS A 249 8.98 -13.49 13.63
N ALA A 250 8.74 -13.55 12.32
CA ALA A 250 9.81 -13.62 11.32
C ALA A 250 10.66 -12.34 11.34
N TYR A 251 10.03 -11.17 11.36
CA TYR A 251 10.68 -9.86 11.42
C TYR A 251 11.60 -9.72 12.63
N LEU A 252 11.16 -10.16 13.82
CA LEU A 252 11.96 -10.16 15.07
C LEU A 252 13.01 -11.28 15.14
N GLY A 253 13.10 -12.13 14.12
CA GLY A 253 14.03 -13.26 14.05
C GLY A 253 15.51 -12.84 13.98
N SER A 254 16.37 -13.85 13.84
CA SER A 254 17.82 -13.64 13.72
C SER A 254 18.22 -13.43 12.25
N THR A 255 19.04 -12.42 11.98
CA THR A 255 19.65 -12.16 10.66
C THR A 255 20.55 -13.31 10.18
N ASN A 256 20.98 -14.20 11.08
CA ASN A 256 21.74 -15.39 10.74
C ASN A 256 20.86 -16.55 10.21
N ASP A 257 19.53 -16.49 10.35
CA ASP A 257 18.65 -17.52 9.80
C ASP A 257 18.44 -17.29 8.29
N ARG A 258 19.19 -18.05 7.49
CA ARG A 258 19.14 -18.02 6.02
C ARG A 258 17.74 -18.30 5.45
N ARG A 259 16.86 -18.96 6.21
CA ARG A 259 15.51 -19.34 5.81
C ARG A 259 14.49 -18.23 6.02
N ASN A 260 14.83 -17.21 6.80
CA ASN A 260 13.92 -16.14 7.15
C ASN A 260 14.11 -14.95 6.19
N MET A 261 13.37 -14.97 5.09
CA MET A 261 13.45 -13.89 4.08
C MET A 261 13.04 -12.54 4.65
N THR A 262 12.04 -12.49 5.54
CA THR A 262 11.56 -11.24 6.14
C THR A 262 12.67 -10.52 6.90
N VAL A 263 13.39 -11.20 7.80
CA VAL A 263 14.50 -10.52 8.51
C VAL A 263 15.69 -10.23 7.60
N ARG A 264 15.93 -11.06 6.58
CA ARG A 264 17.02 -10.85 5.62
C ARG A 264 16.77 -9.62 4.74
N SER A 265 15.53 -9.38 4.30
CA SER A 265 15.19 -8.18 3.53
C SER A 265 15.23 -6.92 4.39
N HIS A 266 14.78 -6.96 5.64
CA HIS A 266 14.72 -5.74 6.46
C HIS A 266 16.02 -5.42 7.20
N ARG A 267 16.81 -6.42 7.61
CA ARG A 267 17.95 -6.25 8.52
C ARG A 267 19.19 -7.04 8.14
N GLY A 268 19.14 -7.76 7.02
CA GLY A 268 20.19 -8.69 6.62
C GLY A 268 20.79 -8.38 5.25
N ASP A 269 21.21 -9.43 4.57
CA ASP A 269 21.95 -9.38 3.33
C ASP A 269 21.08 -9.13 2.08
N LEU A 270 19.76 -9.11 2.23
CA LEU A 270 18.80 -8.80 1.17
C LEU A 270 18.21 -7.38 1.28
N GLN A 271 18.81 -6.50 2.09
CA GLN A 271 18.38 -5.09 2.25
C GLN A 271 18.35 -4.28 0.96
N PHE A 272 19.03 -4.73 -0.11
CA PHE A 272 18.91 -4.10 -1.42
C PHE A 272 17.47 -4.16 -1.99
N LEU A 273 16.62 -5.06 -1.49
CA LEU A 273 15.18 -5.10 -1.79
C LEU A 273 14.42 -3.85 -1.30
N HIS A 274 15.03 -3.06 -0.42
CA HIS A 274 14.53 -1.77 0.06
C HIS A 274 15.46 -0.61 -0.33
N ALA A 275 16.26 -0.80 -1.39
CA ALA A 275 17.31 0.14 -1.77
C ALA A 275 18.26 0.50 -0.61
N MET A 276 18.62 -0.48 0.22
CA MET A 276 19.51 -0.31 1.38
C MET A 276 20.76 -1.18 1.28
N GLY A 277 21.85 -0.73 1.88
CA GLY A 277 23.09 -1.48 2.02
C GLY A 277 22.95 -2.62 3.05
N ARG A 278 23.76 -3.67 2.92
CA ARG A 278 23.66 -4.86 3.79
C ARG A 278 24.16 -4.62 5.21
N PHE A 279 25.14 -3.72 5.36
CA PHE A 279 25.74 -3.30 6.62
C PHE A 279 26.33 -1.89 6.48
N ASP A 280 26.60 -1.23 7.60
CA ASP A 280 27.37 0.01 7.61
C ASP A 280 28.73 -0.19 6.92
N GLY A 281 29.07 0.69 5.97
CA GLY A 281 30.28 0.62 5.18
C GLY A 281 30.16 -0.19 3.87
N ASP A 282 28.99 -0.77 3.56
CA ASP A 282 28.77 -1.46 2.28
C ASP A 282 28.95 -0.46 1.12
N PRO A 283 29.82 -0.74 0.12
CA PRO A 283 30.03 0.16 -1.00
C PRO A 283 28.74 0.44 -1.76
N ALA A 284 28.47 1.70 -2.08
CA ALA A 284 27.24 2.08 -2.78
C ALA A 284 27.10 1.41 -4.16
N GLU A 285 28.22 1.19 -4.85
CA GLU A 285 28.25 0.47 -6.13
C GLU A 285 27.82 -1.00 -5.99
N ASP A 286 28.19 -1.66 -4.89
CA ASP A 286 27.77 -3.04 -4.62
C ASP A 286 26.26 -3.08 -4.37
N THR A 287 25.73 -2.15 -3.56
CA THR A 287 24.28 -2.03 -3.33
C THR A 287 23.54 -1.76 -4.64
N ARG A 288 23.98 -0.78 -5.45
CA ARG A 288 23.37 -0.47 -6.75
C ARG A 288 23.40 -1.66 -7.71
N THR A 289 24.52 -2.39 -7.76
CA THR A 289 24.65 -3.57 -8.62
C THR A 289 23.64 -4.64 -8.24
N ARG A 290 23.44 -4.89 -6.94
CA ARG A 290 22.44 -5.85 -6.45
C ARG A 290 21.01 -5.42 -6.76
N ILE A 291 20.71 -4.14 -6.59
CA ILE A 291 19.42 -3.56 -6.98
C ILE A 291 19.18 -3.79 -8.48
N LEU A 292 20.12 -3.40 -9.33
CA LEU A 292 19.97 -3.52 -10.80
C LEU A 292 19.85 -4.98 -11.24
N GLN A 293 20.56 -5.92 -10.61
CA GLN A 293 20.40 -7.35 -10.89
C GLN A 293 19.00 -7.86 -10.54
N TRP A 294 18.44 -7.45 -9.40
CA TRP A 294 17.07 -7.79 -9.04
C TRP A 294 16.04 -7.19 -10.00
N MET A 295 16.19 -5.89 -10.28
CA MET A 295 15.32 -5.16 -11.20
C MET A 295 15.33 -5.78 -12.60
N GLU A 296 16.49 -6.23 -13.09
CA GLU A 296 16.61 -6.91 -14.38
C GLU A 296 15.74 -8.16 -14.45
N VAL A 297 15.91 -9.05 -13.48
CA VAL A 297 15.22 -10.35 -13.45
C VAL A 297 13.71 -10.13 -13.31
N MET A 298 13.29 -9.26 -12.39
CA MET A 298 11.87 -8.98 -12.16
C MET A 298 11.22 -8.26 -13.35
N TYR A 299 11.89 -7.28 -13.95
CA TYR A 299 11.37 -6.58 -15.12
C TYR A 299 11.26 -7.50 -16.35
N LYS A 300 12.29 -8.31 -16.61
CA LYS A 300 12.25 -9.30 -17.70
C LYS A 300 11.16 -10.36 -17.48
N LEU A 301 10.99 -10.82 -16.24
CA LEU A 301 9.90 -11.72 -15.85
C LEU A 301 8.54 -11.06 -16.07
N ALA A 302 8.38 -9.81 -15.65
CA ALA A 302 7.15 -9.04 -15.84
C ALA A 302 6.81 -8.91 -17.33
N CYS A 303 7.79 -8.58 -18.17
CA CYS A 303 7.57 -8.45 -19.61
C CYS A 303 7.12 -9.76 -20.25
N GLY A 304 7.66 -10.89 -19.79
CA GLY A 304 7.28 -12.25 -20.19
C GLY A 304 7.87 -12.70 -21.54
N ASN A 305 8.65 -11.84 -22.20
CA ASN A 305 9.20 -12.06 -23.53
C ASN A 305 10.70 -11.74 -23.63
N GLN A 306 11.42 -11.69 -22.50
CA GLN A 306 12.83 -11.29 -22.43
C GLN A 306 13.74 -12.36 -21.78
N GLY A 307 13.43 -13.64 -22.02
CA GLY A 307 14.32 -14.76 -21.63
C GLY A 307 14.30 -15.18 -20.16
N VAL A 308 13.46 -14.55 -19.33
CA VAL A 308 13.22 -14.92 -17.93
C VAL A 308 11.82 -15.53 -17.81
N SER A 309 11.73 -16.73 -17.24
CA SER A 309 10.47 -17.46 -17.04
C SER A 309 10.19 -17.72 -15.56
N ALA A 310 8.93 -17.77 -15.18
CA ALA A 310 8.50 -18.04 -13.81
C ALA A 310 9.02 -19.38 -13.27
N ASN A 311 9.26 -20.35 -14.15
CA ASN A 311 9.77 -21.68 -13.78
C ASN A 311 11.31 -21.75 -13.73
N ASP A 312 12.01 -20.66 -14.06
CA ASP A 312 13.47 -20.64 -13.96
C ASP A 312 13.92 -20.79 -12.51
N PRO A 313 14.95 -21.63 -12.24
CA PRO A 313 15.49 -21.76 -10.90
C PRO A 313 16.25 -20.49 -10.49
N LEU A 314 16.20 -20.11 -9.21
CA LEU A 314 16.83 -18.87 -8.71
C LEU A 314 18.32 -18.78 -9.06
N LYS A 315 19.07 -19.89 -8.96
CA LYS A 315 20.51 -19.97 -9.29
C LYS A 315 20.85 -19.60 -10.74
N LYS A 316 19.88 -19.61 -11.66
CA LYS A 316 20.09 -19.18 -13.05
C LYS A 316 20.32 -17.67 -13.14
N HIS A 317 19.70 -16.92 -12.22
CA HIS A 317 19.58 -15.47 -12.30
C HIS A 317 20.26 -14.74 -11.15
N PHE A 318 20.36 -15.39 -9.99
CA PHE A 318 20.89 -14.81 -8.76
C PHE A 318 22.12 -15.57 -8.26
N PRO A 319 23.11 -14.85 -7.68
CA PRO A 319 24.26 -15.45 -7.05
C PRO A 319 23.87 -16.22 -5.77
N THR A 320 24.75 -17.14 -5.36
CA THR A 320 24.50 -18.05 -4.23
C THR A 320 24.43 -17.35 -2.88
N ASP A 321 24.95 -16.13 -2.76
CA ASP A 321 24.82 -15.35 -1.53
C ASP A 321 23.39 -14.81 -1.34
N TYR A 322 22.60 -14.64 -2.41
CA TYR A 322 21.18 -14.30 -2.30
C TYR A 322 20.38 -15.53 -1.84
N PHE A 323 20.59 -16.65 -2.54
CA PHE A 323 19.89 -17.90 -2.28
C PHE A 323 20.89 -19.04 -2.34
N ASP A 324 21.05 -19.77 -1.23
CA ASP A 324 21.86 -21.00 -1.14
C ASP A 324 20.99 -22.20 -0.75
N SER A 325 21.60 -23.37 -0.58
CA SER A 325 20.91 -24.58 -0.12
C SER A 325 20.32 -24.49 1.30
N ARG A 326 20.68 -23.46 2.07
CA ARG A 326 20.18 -23.22 3.44
C ARG A 326 19.08 -22.17 3.49
N SER A 327 18.82 -21.48 2.37
CA SER A 327 17.78 -20.46 2.28
C SER A 327 16.38 -21.05 2.05
N THR A 328 15.35 -20.24 2.25
CA THR A 328 13.97 -20.59 1.91
C THR A 328 13.35 -19.35 1.27
N PRO A 329 13.05 -19.36 -0.05
CA PRO A 329 13.29 -20.43 -1.01
C PRO A 329 14.78 -20.77 -1.20
N THR A 330 15.10 -21.96 -1.72
CA THR A 330 16.49 -22.36 -2.02
C THR A 330 16.90 -21.89 -3.42
N GLN A 331 18.19 -21.99 -3.74
CA GLN A 331 18.70 -21.68 -5.08
C GLN A 331 18.06 -22.52 -6.22
N ASP A 332 17.47 -23.68 -5.90
CA ASP A 332 16.81 -24.57 -6.86
C ASP A 332 15.30 -24.33 -7.00
N SER A 333 14.72 -23.54 -6.08
CA SER A 333 13.33 -23.07 -6.20
C SER A 333 13.15 -22.20 -7.44
N SER A 334 11.92 -22.09 -7.93
CA SER A 334 11.61 -21.25 -9.08
C SER A 334 11.38 -19.78 -8.70
N LEU A 335 11.46 -18.87 -9.69
CA LEU A 335 11.01 -17.48 -9.52
C LEU A 335 9.53 -17.39 -9.09
N ARG A 336 8.69 -18.33 -9.54
CA ARG A 336 7.31 -18.45 -9.09
C ARG A 336 7.23 -18.76 -7.60
N ASP A 337 7.98 -19.75 -7.13
CA ASP A 337 7.98 -20.14 -5.70
C ASP A 337 8.41 -18.97 -4.80
N LEU A 338 9.39 -18.18 -5.26
CA LEU A 338 9.82 -16.95 -4.59
C LEU A 338 8.68 -15.92 -4.47
N LEU A 339 7.99 -15.61 -5.56
CA LEU A 339 6.97 -14.55 -5.59
C LEU A 339 5.61 -14.94 -4.97
N ILE A 340 5.32 -16.24 -4.84
CA ILE A 340 4.08 -16.73 -4.19
C ILE A 340 4.31 -17.13 -2.74
N ALA A 341 5.53 -17.57 -2.41
CA ALA A 341 5.97 -18.00 -1.09
C ALA A 341 4.91 -18.84 -0.35
N SER A 342 4.47 -18.41 0.84
CA SER A 342 3.49 -19.14 1.66
C SER A 342 2.04 -19.07 1.16
N THR A 343 1.77 -18.39 0.05
CA THR A 343 0.42 -18.20 -0.53
C THR A 343 0.22 -18.84 -1.91
N PRO A 344 0.50 -20.14 -2.10
CA PRO A 344 0.46 -20.75 -3.42
C PRO A 344 -0.94 -21.08 -3.95
N ARG A 345 -2.00 -21.01 -3.13
CA ARG A 345 -3.32 -21.57 -3.48
C ARG A 345 -4.18 -20.68 -4.37
N TYR A 346 -3.88 -19.40 -4.49
CA TYR A 346 -4.72 -18.47 -5.23
C TYR A 346 -4.82 -18.88 -6.72
N ALA A 347 -6.05 -19.03 -7.22
CA ALA A 347 -6.30 -19.60 -8.54
C ALA A 347 -5.85 -18.69 -9.70
N HIS A 348 -5.77 -17.37 -9.47
CA HIS A 348 -5.54 -16.36 -10.51
C HIS A 348 -4.19 -15.66 -10.36
N ILE A 349 -3.19 -16.33 -9.80
CA ILE A 349 -1.84 -15.78 -9.60
C ILE A 349 -1.28 -15.23 -10.92
N ASN A 350 -0.86 -13.97 -10.90
CA ASN A 350 -0.15 -13.32 -11.98
C ASN A 350 1.25 -12.89 -11.50
N VAL A 351 2.21 -13.80 -11.64
CA VAL A 351 3.61 -13.56 -11.25
C VAL A 351 4.27 -12.42 -12.04
N GLN A 352 3.80 -12.14 -13.26
CA GLN A 352 4.34 -11.05 -14.08
C GLN A 352 3.95 -9.69 -13.48
N ALA A 353 2.69 -9.55 -13.06
CA ALA A 353 2.23 -8.35 -12.38
C ALA A 353 2.94 -8.16 -11.03
N ARG A 354 3.11 -9.23 -10.24
CA ARG A 354 3.88 -9.18 -8.98
C ARG A 354 5.32 -8.76 -9.19
N ALA A 355 5.98 -9.27 -10.23
CA ALA A 355 7.36 -8.92 -10.54
C ALA A 355 7.48 -7.42 -10.88
N LEU A 356 6.55 -6.85 -11.65
CA LEU A 356 6.53 -5.40 -11.88
C LEU A 356 6.31 -4.63 -10.58
N GLY A 357 5.37 -5.07 -9.73
CA GLY A 357 5.11 -4.45 -8.44
C GLY A 357 6.35 -4.38 -7.54
N SER A 358 7.14 -5.47 -7.49
CA SER A 358 8.39 -5.52 -6.73
C SER A 358 9.40 -4.47 -7.23
N CYS A 359 9.47 -4.23 -8.54
CA CYS A 359 10.29 -3.16 -9.09
C CYS A 359 9.81 -1.77 -8.65
N LEU A 360 8.49 -1.53 -8.63
CA LEU A 360 7.91 -0.25 -8.21
C LEU A 360 8.17 0.04 -6.72
N HIS A 361 8.14 -0.99 -5.88
CA HIS A 361 8.50 -0.87 -4.46
C HIS A 361 9.93 -0.33 -4.30
N ILE A 362 10.91 -0.96 -4.96
CA ILE A 362 12.32 -0.55 -4.87
C ILE A 362 12.50 0.89 -5.37
N ILE A 363 11.81 1.30 -6.43
CA ILE A 363 11.86 2.68 -6.92
C ILE A 363 11.38 3.65 -5.82
N SER A 364 10.26 3.35 -5.17
CA SER A 364 9.71 4.16 -4.09
C SER A 364 10.69 4.28 -2.92
N ASP A 365 11.20 3.15 -2.43
CA ASP A 365 12.16 3.12 -1.32
C ASP A 365 13.43 3.89 -1.69
N SER A 366 13.92 3.74 -2.93
CA SER A 366 15.16 4.40 -3.36
C SER A 366 15.11 5.92 -3.34
N ILE A 367 13.93 6.52 -3.21
CA ILE A 367 13.74 7.97 -3.19
C ILE A 367 13.28 8.44 -1.79
N SER A 368 12.78 7.54 -0.94
CA SER A 368 12.47 7.85 0.45
C SER A 368 13.73 8.15 1.25
N LEU A 369 13.68 9.22 2.05
CA LEU A 369 14.79 9.63 2.91
C LEU A 369 15.06 8.62 4.04
N GLY A 370 14.09 7.74 4.37
CA GLY A 370 14.28 6.65 5.33
C GLY A 370 15.22 5.54 4.81
N HIS A 371 15.42 5.47 3.51
CA HIS A 371 16.11 4.37 2.81
C HIS A 371 17.37 4.85 2.09
N THR A 372 17.35 6.06 1.55
CA THR A 372 18.51 6.65 0.88
C THR A 372 18.68 8.11 1.22
N GLN A 373 19.92 8.58 1.16
CA GLN A 373 20.22 10.00 1.09
C GLN A 373 20.47 10.39 -0.36
N ARG A 374 19.81 11.45 -0.83
CA ARG A 374 19.95 11.96 -2.21
C ARG A 374 20.29 13.46 -2.21
N ARG A 375 20.90 13.92 -3.30
CA ARG A 375 21.15 15.35 -3.51
C ARG A 375 19.85 16.07 -3.84
N LEU A 376 19.35 16.90 -2.92
CA LEU A 376 18.25 17.83 -3.14
C LEU A 376 18.58 18.91 -4.20
N ARG A 377 17.90 18.92 -5.33
CA ARG A 377 18.17 19.89 -6.40
C ARG A 377 17.61 21.27 -6.08
N ASN A 378 16.45 21.32 -5.43
CA ASN A 378 15.74 22.57 -5.09
C ASN A 378 15.91 22.96 -3.62
N HIS A 379 17.14 22.90 -3.10
CA HIS A 379 17.44 23.19 -1.68
C HIS A 379 17.02 24.59 -1.20
N LYS A 380 16.79 25.54 -2.12
CA LYS A 380 16.30 26.90 -1.80
C LYS A 380 14.79 26.94 -1.44
N ASP A 381 14.06 25.87 -1.72
CA ASP A 381 12.66 25.69 -1.36
C ASP A 381 12.46 25.04 0.02
N LEU A 382 13.54 24.58 0.63
CA LEU A 382 13.55 24.10 2.01
C LEU A 382 13.20 25.27 2.94
N ILE A 383 12.19 25.08 3.79
CA ILE A 383 11.90 26.00 4.91
C ILE A 383 12.57 25.49 6.18
N ASP A 384 12.38 26.20 7.30
CA ASP A 384 12.83 25.71 8.60
C ASP A 384 12.19 24.35 8.92
N ARG A 385 12.95 23.55 9.68
CA ARG A 385 12.48 22.27 10.20
C ARG A 385 11.29 22.47 11.12
N ASP A 386 10.43 21.46 11.21
CA ASP A 386 9.38 21.47 12.22
C ASP A 386 9.92 21.26 13.64
N SER A 387 9.02 21.27 14.62
CA SER A 387 9.33 21.06 16.03
C SER A 387 9.94 19.70 16.35
N GLU A 388 9.78 18.71 15.47
CA GLU A 388 10.37 17.37 15.61
C GLU A 388 11.69 17.23 14.83
N GLY A 389 12.08 18.27 14.10
CA GLY A 389 13.34 18.35 13.36
C GLY A 389 13.27 17.80 11.94
N TYR A 390 12.07 17.53 11.41
CA TYR A 390 11.88 17.03 10.05
C TYR A 390 11.94 18.15 9.01
N ILE A 391 12.40 17.80 7.81
CA ILE A 391 12.47 18.75 6.70
C ILE A 391 11.08 19.12 6.19
N ARG A 392 10.92 20.38 5.80
CA ARG A 392 9.70 20.87 5.16
C ARG A 392 10.04 21.75 3.97
N PHE A 393 9.12 21.79 3.02
CA PHE A 393 9.19 22.64 1.84
C PHE A 393 8.15 23.74 1.92
N ARG A 394 8.34 24.79 1.11
CA ARG A 394 7.30 25.82 0.93
C ARG A 394 5.97 25.18 0.51
N PRO A 395 4.81 25.73 0.93
CA PRO A 395 3.52 25.22 0.51
C PRO A 395 3.41 25.11 -1.02
N GLY A 396 2.93 23.97 -1.51
CA GLY A 396 2.80 23.70 -2.96
C GLY A 396 4.13 23.37 -3.67
N VAL A 397 5.21 23.15 -2.92
CA VAL A 397 6.51 22.71 -3.45
C VAL A 397 6.88 21.39 -2.80
N TYR A 398 7.42 20.46 -3.59
CA TYR A 398 7.96 19.19 -3.13
C TYR A 398 9.49 19.18 -3.26
N GLY A 399 10.16 18.29 -2.52
CA GLY A 399 11.60 18.09 -2.67
C GLY A 399 11.92 17.37 -3.98
N ASP A 400 12.74 18.00 -4.84
CA ASP A 400 13.25 17.40 -6.07
C ASP A 400 14.60 16.72 -5.82
N TRP A 401 14.59 15.40 -5.78
CA TRP A 401 15.74 14.58 -5.39
C TRP A 401 16.52 14.07 -6.61
N GLY A 402 17.83 14.33 -6.60
CA GLY A 402 18.77 13.92 -7.64
C GLY A 402 19.55 12.63 -7.30
N PRO A 403 20.85 12.57 -7.63
CA PRO A 403 21.68 11.39 -7.40
C PRO A 403 21.76 10.95 -5.93
N ILE A 404 21.98 9.66 -5.71
CA ILE A 404 22.14 9.02 -4.42
C ILE A 404 23.53 9.33 -3.85
N LEU A 405 23.55 9.91 -2.65
CA LEU A 405 24.74 10.18 -1.84
C LEU A 405 25.06 9.01 -0.92
N CYS A 406 24.05 8.25 -0.48
CA CYS A 406 24.22 7.10 0.40
C CYS A 406 22.99 6.20 0.30
N PHE A 407 23.20 4.89 0.22
CA PHE A 407 22.15 3.93 0.58
C PHE A 407 22.20 3.73 2.08
N HIS A 408 21.08 3.85 2.78
CA HIS A 408 21.11 3.62 4.23
C HIS A 408 21.25 2.14 4.54
N ASN A 409 21.59 1.84 5.78
CA ASN A 409 21.47 0.52 6.36
C ASN A 409 20.45 0.58 7.49
N TYR A 410 19.52 -0.38 7.54
CA TYR A 410 18.47 -0.38 8.54
C TYR A 410 18.98 -0.85 9.91
N ASP A 411 20.05 -1.66 9.96
CA ASP A 411 20.62 -2.11 11.23
C ASP A 411 21.11 -0.88 12.02
N LYS A 412 20.58 -0.71 13.24
CA LYS A 412 20.82 0.45 14.14
C LYS A 412 20.25 1.79 13.67
N GLN A 413 19.46 1.81 12.61
CA GLN A 413 18.78 3.03 12.17
C GLN A 413 17.79 3.52 13.24
N ASN A 414 17.56 4.83 13.30
CA ASN A 414 16.51 5.37 14.16
C ASN A 414 15.13 5.04 13.57
N ILE A 415 14.47 4.04 14.16
CA ILE A 415 13.16 3.54 13.73
C ILE A 415 12.09 4.63 13.62
N TRP A 416 12.12 5.64 14.49
CA TRP A 416 11.13 6.72 14.46
C TRP A 416 11.31 7.63 13.24
N ARG A 417 12.57 7.91 12.87
CA ARG A 417 12.88 8.72 11.70
C ARG A 417 12.67 7.96 10.40
N HIS A 418 13.07 6.69 10.38
CA HIS A 418 12.77 5.80 9.26
C HIS A 418 11.26 5.80 9.00
N HIS A 419 10.45 5.49 10.02
CA HIS A 419 9.00 5.48 9.87
C HIS A 419 8.41 6.83 9.46
N HIS A 420 8.97 7.96 9.89
CA HIS A 420 8.49 9.28 9.46
C HIS A 420 8.61 9.51 7.95
N TYR A 421 9.69 9.02 7.31
CA TYR A 421 9.90 9.17 5.86
C TYR A 421 9.34 8.02 5.02
N ASP A 422 8.92 6.95 5.70
CA ASP A 422 8.31 5.76 5.09
C ASP A 422 6.78 5.76 5.21
N THR A 423 6.24 6.56 6.13
CA THR A 423 4.79 6.65 6.39
C THR A 423 4.35 8.10 6.53
N ARG A 424 3.04 8.34 6.56
CA ARG A 424 2.48 9.66 6.85
C ARG A 424 1.76 9.61 8.20
N ARG A 425 2.27 10.31 9.20
CA ARG A 425 1.70 10.32 10.56
C ARG A 425 0.69 11.47 10.73
N ASN A 426 -0.49 11.17 11.28
CA ASN A 426 -1.51 12.15 11.70
C ASN A 426 -2.05 13.09 10.60
N SER A 427 -2.08 12.64 9.36
CA SER A 427 -2.60 13.41 8.21
C SER A 427 -3.54 12.55 7.37
N GLU A 428 -4.34 13.19 6.50
CA GLU A 428 -5.14 12.47 5.51
C GLU A 428 -4.25 11.71 4.51
N ASP A 429 -4.78 10.63 3.94
CA ASP A 429 -4.11 9.89 2.88
C ASP A 429 -3.98 10.75 1.63
N PRO A 430 -2.89 10.60 0.86
CA PRO A 430 -2.81 11.26 -0.42
C PRO A 430 -3.90 10.75 -1.36
N ILE A 431 -4.45 11.65 -2.18
CA ILE A 431 -5.48 11.33 -3.17
C ILE A 431 -4.77 11.04 -4.51
N PRO A 432 -4.70 9.78 -5.00
CA PRO A 432 -3.83 9.42 -6.12
C PRO A 432 -4.04 10.22 -7.42
N LYS A 433 -5.28 10.63 -7.71
CA LYS A 433 -5.58 11.50 -8.87
C LYS A 433 -5.01 12.93 -8.76
N TYR A 434 -4.75 13.43 -7.56
CA TYR A 434 -4.23 14.77 -7.33
C TYR A 434 -2.79 14.72 -6.82
N ILE A 435 -1.84 14.87 -7.75
CA ILE A 435 -0.43 14.65 -7.45
C ILE A 435 0.11 15.62 -6.37
N GLN A 436 -0.52 16.79 -6.21
CA GLN A 436 -0.18 17.78 -5.19
C GLN A 436 -0.40 17.28 -3.75
N THR A 437 -1.29 16.29 -3.54
CA THR A 437 -1.49 15.73 -2.19
C THR A 437 -0.29 14.91 -1.69
N PHE A 438 0.68 14.65 -2.56
CA PHE A 438 1.94 13.98 -2.24
C PHE A 438 3.09 14.95 -1.94
N ASP A 439 2.90 16.26 -2.06
CA ASP A 439 4.01 17.23 -1.97
C ASP A 439 4.67 17.25 -0.58
N GLU A 440 3.92 16.91 0.47
CA GLU A 440 4.43 16.79 1.85
C GLU A 440 5.14 15.45 2.14
N ILE A 441 4.97 14.45 1.27
CA ILE A 441 5.61 13.14 1.42
C ILE A 441 6.96 13.22 0.71
N VAL A 442 8.03 13.30 1.49
CA VAL A 442 9.40 13.45 0.98
C VAL A 442 9.73 12.34 -0.02
N GLY A 443 9.98 12.74 -1.26
CA GLY A 443 10.37 11.81 -2.34
C GLY A 443 9.22 11.24 -3.15
N ALA A 444 7.97 11.30 -2.67
CA ALA A 444 6.84 10.67 -3.34
C ALA A 444 6.63 11.17 -4.78
N ARG A 445 6.83 12.47 -5.03
CA ARG A 445 6.70 13.05 -6.38
C ARG A 445 7.72 12.47 -7.36
N ASN A 446 9.00 12.41 -6.99
CA ASN A 446 10.01 11.79 -7.85
C ASN A 446 9.75 10.27 -8.01
N ALA A 447 9.24 9.59 -6.98
CA ALA A 447 8.87 8.17 -7.04
C ALA A 447 7.69 7.89 -7.98
N ILE A 448 6.67 8.76 -7.98
CA ILE A 448 5.54 8.67 -8.93
C ILE A 448 6.05 8.79 -10.36
N GLU A 449 6.89 9.79 -10.65
CA GLU A 449 7.43 10.02 -12.00
C GLU A 449 8.30 8.85 -12.48
N ALA A 450 9.22 8.37 -11.63
CA ALA A 450 10.07 7.22 -11.95
C ALA A 450 9.26 5.93 -12.15
N SER A 451 8.27 5.69 -11.28
CA SER A 451 7.36 4.55 -11.40
C SER A 451 6.54 4.62 -12.68
N MET A 452 5.99 5.79 -13.00
CA MET A 452 5.23 6.02 -14.24
C MET A 452 6.08 5.73 -15.47
N LYS A 453 7.34 6.20 -15.48
CA LYS A 453 8.28 5.92 -16.58
C LYS A 453 8.56 4.42 -16.71
N LEU A 454 8.78 3.70 -15.61
CA LEU A 454 8.96 2.23 -15.67
C LEU A 454 7.70 1.52 -16.18
N ILE A 455 6.51 1.92 -15.72
CA ILE A 455 5.23 1.34 -16.18
C ILE A 455 5.06 1.58 -17.68
N ASN A 456 5.43 2.75 -18.20
CA ASN A 456 5.38 3.05 -19.64
C ASN A 456 6.33 2.17 -20.44
N LEU A 457 7.58 2.00 -19.98
CA LEU A 457 8.54 1.08 -20.61
C LEU A 457 8.02 -0.37 -20.62
N PHE A 458 7.40 -0.79 -19.51
CA PHE A 458 6.76 -2.10 -19.41
C PHE A 458 5.57 -2.25 -20.36
N ALA A 459 4.72 -1.23 -20.48
CA ALA A 459 3.58 -1.21 -21.37
C ALA A 459 4.01 -1.39 -22.83
N ASP A 460 5.09 -0.70 -23.20
CA ASP A 460 5.70 -0.76 -24.52
C ASP A 460 6.56 -2.02 -24.74
N LYS A 461 6.75 -2.84 -23.71
CA LYS A 461 7.62 -4.02 -23.71
C LYS A 461 9.06 -3.72 -24.13
N VAL A 462 9.58 -2.54 -23.75
CA VAL A 462 10.95 -2.14 -24.05
C VAL A 462 11.93 -3.14 -23.43
N SER A 463 12.95 -3.54 -24.18
CA SER A 463 13.96 -4.48 -23.69
C SER A 463 14.83 -3.85 -22.61
N TRP A 464 15.31 -4.69 -21.70
CA TRP A 464 16.18 -4.27 -20.61
C TRP A 464 17.39 -3.46 -21.08
N GLU A 465 18.07 -3.95 -22.12
CA GLU A 465 19.32 -3.41 -22.63
C GLU A 465 19.14 -2.12 -23.45
N GLN A 466 17.94 -1.88 -23.99
CA GLN A 466 17.69 -0.73 -24.84
C GLN A 466 17.61 0.55 -24.01
N ASP A 467 16.57 0.70 -23.18
CA ASP A 467 16.34 1.95 -22.44
C ASP A 467 16.14 1.73 -20.92
N VAL A 468 15.76 0.54 -20.48
CA VAL A 468 15.38 0.29 -19.09
C VAL A 468 16.59 0.32 -18.17
N TYR A 469 17.69 -0.34 -18.56
CA TYR A 469 18.92 -0.35 -17.79
C TYR A 469 19.51 1.05 -17.61
N GLY A 470 19.59 1.82 -18.70
CA GLY A 470 20.07 3.21 -18.67
C GLY A 470 19.20 4.09 -17.78
N PHE A 471 17.88 4.03 -17.95
CA PHE A 471 16.93 4.74 -17.09
C PHE A 471 17.13 4.41 -15.61
N LEU A 472 17.17 3.13 -15.25
CA LEU A 472 17.31 2.73 -13.86
C LEU A 472 18.69 3.11 -13.30
N LYS A 473 19.78 2.85 -14.03
CA LYS A 473 21.14 3.09 -13.53
C LYS A 473 21.52 4.57 -13.48
N ASP A 474 21.13 5.33 -14.50
CA ASP A 474 21.64 6.68 -14.74
C ASP A 474 20.63 7.78 -14.36
N GLU A 475 19.37 7.43 -14.04
CA GLU A 475 18.38 8.39 -13.53
C GLU A 475 17.83 8.00 -12.14
N VAL A 476 17.37 6.75 -11.95
CA VAL A 476 16.74 6.33 -10.68
C VAL A 476 17.77 6.01 -9.59
N PHE A 477 18.79 5.23 -9.94
CA PHE A 477 19.87 4.79 -9.05
C PHE A 477 21.20 5.46 -9.41
N GLU A 478 21.14 6.67 -9.98
CA GLU A 478 22.33 7.48 -10.26
C GLU A 478 23.11 7.71 -8.96
N LEU A 479 24.40 7.40 -8.95
CA LEU A 479 25.26 7.69 -7.78
C LEU A 479 25.92 9.04 -7.94
N ASP A 480 25.94 9.79 -6.85
CA ASP A 480 26.63 11.07 -6.79
C ASP A 480 28.16 10.88 -6.90
N LYS A 481 28.86 11.89 -7.42
CA LYS A 481 30.34 11.91 -7.45
C LYS A 481 30.96 11.86 -6.04
N LYS A 482 30.22 12.27 -5.02
CA LYS A 482 30.60 12.23 -3.60
C LYS A 482 29.90 11.11 -2.83
N VAL A 483 29.41 10.08 -3.52
CA VAL A 483 28.71 8.95 -2.90
C VAL A 483 29.57 8.34 -1.78
N GLN A 484 28.93 8.07 -0.65
CA GLN A 484 29.52 7.49 0.53
C GLN A 484 29.10 6.02 0.66
N PRO A 485 29.90 5.19 1.36
CA PRO A 485 29.46 3.88 1.79
C PRO A 485 28.20 3.96 2.67
N SER A 486 27.48 2.84 2.73
CA SER A 486 26.20 2.75 3.43
C SER A 486 26.31 3.11 4.92
N ASN A 487 25.27 3.72 5.49
CA ASN A 487 25.23 4.08 6.90
C ASN A 487 23.80 4.06 7.48
N HIS A 488 23.67 3.97 8.80
CA HIS A 488 22.38 3.98 9.49
C HIS A 488 21.83 5.38 9.85
N PHE A 489 22.40 6.46 9.31
CA PHE A 489 22.04 7.83 9.69
C PHE A 489 20.95 8.41 8.77
N VAL A 490 19.67 8.32 9.18
CA VAL A 490 18.54 9.06 8.58
C VAL A 490 18.57 10.52 9.04
N ASP A 491 19.72 11.17 8.87
CA ASP A 491 19.93 12.52 9.38
C ASP A 491 19.72 13.57 8.30
N GLU A 492 18.70 14.41 8.46
CA GLU A 492 18.48 15.51 7.54
C GLU A 492 19.52 16.63 7.71
N GLU A 493 20.34 16.62 8.79
CA GLU A 493 21.48 17.56 8.95
C GLU A 493 22.43 17.47 7.76
N VAL A 494 22.57 16.28 7.18
CA VAL A 494 23.43 16.05 6.01
C VAL A 494 22.89 16.76 4.77
N ILE A 495 21.57 16.97 4.64
CA ILE A 495 20.99 17.73 3.52
C ILE A 495 21.48 19.18 3.56
N SER A 496 21.50 19.83 4.73
CA SER A 496 22.00 21.21 4.86
C SER A 496 23.50 21.35 4.61
N HIS A 497 24.32 20.37 5.03
CA HIS A 497 25.78 20.47 4.93
C HIS A 497 26.32 20.25 3.52
N VAL A 498 25.65 19.43 2.69
CA VAL A 498 26.03 19.22 1.28
C VAL A 498 26.02 20.53 0.46
N TYR A 499 25.21 21.52 0.84
CA TYR A 499 25.13 22.81 0.15
C TYR A 499 25.97 23.93 0.79
N GLN A 500 26.63 23.66 1.92
CA GLN A 500 27.52 24.63 2.59
C GLN A 500 28.97 24.58 2.08
N GLU A 501 29.32 23.65 1.18
CA GLU A 501 30.66 23.46 0.59
C GLU A 501 31.06 24.53 -0.45
N GLY A 502 30.76 25.81 -0.17
CA GLY A 502 31.48 26.95 -0.74
C GLY A 502 32.62 27.45 0.16
N SER A 503 32.80 26.89 1.35
CA SER A 503 33.78 27.35 2.32
C SER A 503 34.22 26.22 3.25
N ARG A 504 35.49 25.81 3.09
CA ARG A 504 36.38 25.07 4.02
C ARG A 504 36.59 23.58 3.73
N ASN A 505 37.83 23.33 3.32
CA ASN A 505 38.50 22.04 3.20
C ASN A 505 38.62 21.33 4.55
N VAL A 506 38.37 20.01 4.51
CA VAL A 506 39.10 18.94 5.22
C VAL A 506 39.37 19.17 6.72
N ASP A 507 38.35 18.93 7.56
CA ASP A 507 38.51 18.45 8.96
C ASP A 507 37.14 18.22 9.67
N TYR A 508 36.03 18.63 9.04
CA TYR A 508 34.71 18.61 9.67
C TYR A 508 34.09 17.22 9.89
N ASP A 509 34.46 16.18 9.14
CA ASP A 509 33.85 14.84 9.31
C ASP A 509 34.22 14.20 10.65
N TYR A 510 35.42 14.49 11.16
CA TYR A 510 35.87 14.06 12.47
C TYR A 510 35.12 14.82 13.58
N GLU A 511 34.97 16.12 13.42
CA GLU A 511 34.34 16.99 14.42
C GLU A 511 32.82 16.79 14.47
N ALA A 512 32.16 16.65 13.32
CA ALA A 512 30.76 16.27 13.23
C ALA A 512 30.53 14.84 13.76
N GLY A 513 31.44 13.89 13.47
CA GLY A 513 31.43 12.55 14.07
C GLY A 513 31.56 12.58 15.59
N MET A 514 32.39 13.48 16.11
CA MET A 514 32.59 13.68 17.55
C MET A 514 31.38 14.34 18.21
N GLN A 515 30.75 15.34 17.56
CA GLN A 515 29.50 15.95 18.03
C GLN A 515 28.34 14.95 18.03
N ARG A 516 28.22 14.10 17.00
CA ARG A 516 27.27 12.96 16.95
C ARG A 516 27.46 12.02 18.15
N LYS A 517 28.72 11.73 18.50
CA LYS A 517 29.06 10.86 19.64
C LYS A 517 28.78 11.53 20.99
N LEU A 518 29.07 12.83 21.13
CA LEU A 518 28.76 13.60 22.35
C LEU A 518 27.26 13.73 22.58
N HIS A 519 26.47 14.00 21.54
CA HIS A 519 25.01 14.12 21.64
C HIS A 519 24.33 12.78 21.99
N SER A 520 24.85 11.66 21.48
CA SER A 520 24.35 10.32 21.84
C SER A 520 24.71 9.92 23.28
N LEU A 521 25.90 10.30 23.75
CA LEU A 521 26.31 10.11 25.15
C LEU A 521 25.49 10.98 26.12
N ASP A 522 25.13 12.21 25.73
CA ASP A 522 24.32 13.10 26.58
C ASP A 522 22.83 12.67 26.65
N ARG A 523 22.30 12.05 25.60
CA ARG A 523 20.99 11.37 25.67
C ARG A 523 21.03 10.09 26.53
N ALA A 524 22.14 9.35 26.49
CA ALA A 524 22.34 8.16 27.32
C ALA A 524 22.52 8.50 28.81
N SER A 525 23.18 9.63 29.13
CA SER A 525 23.34 10.13 30.50
C SER A 525 22.00 10.53 31.12
N ARG A 526 21.14 11.24 30.36
CA ARG A 526 19.78 11.61 30.78
C ARG A 526 18.84 10.40 30.95
N ARG A 527 19.00 9.33 30.16
CA ARG A 527 18.25 8.07 30.37
C ARG A 527 18.68 7.30 31.61
N ARG A 528 19.96 7.36 32.00
CA ARG A 528 20.45 6.71 33.23
C ARG A 528 19.90 7.35 34.51
N SER A 529 19.61 8.65 34.53
CA SER A 529 19.05 9.29 35.74
C SER A 529 17.58 8.95 36.00
N ILE A 530 16.83 8.60 34.94
CA ILE A 530 15.40 8.25 35.04
C ILE A 530 15.21 6.77 35.44
N TRP A 531 16.13 5.89 35.05
CA TRP A 531 16.03 4.44 35.32
C TRP A 531 16.28 4.03 36.78
N TRP A 532 16.98 4.85 37.58
CA TRP A 532 17.17 4.57 39.01
C TRP A 532 15.95 4.89 39.89
N GLY A 533 14.96 5.64 39.38
CA GLY A 533 13.75 5.99 40.12
C GLY A 533 12.53 5.08 39.90
N LEU A 534 12.50 4.31 38.80
CA LEU A 534 11.32 3.56 38.35
C LEU A 534 11.43 2.04 38.49
N SER A 535 12.63 1.46 38.58
CA SER A 535 12.82 0.00 38.57
C SER A 535 12.48 -0.69 39.90
N SER A 536 12.52 0.02 41.03
CA SER A 536 12.28 -0.56 42.36
C SER A 536 10.79 -0.77 42.68
N ARG A 537 9.89 0.03 42.11
CA ARG A 537 8.43 -0.09 42.35
C ARG A 537 7.77 -1.19 41.52
N TRP A 538 8.20 -1.39 40.27
CA TRP A 538 7.62 -2.43 39.40
C TRP A 538 8.09 -3.84 39.75
N LEU A 539 9.31 -3.99 40.27
CA LEU A 539 9.83 -5.29 40.72
C LEU A 539 9.05 -5.81 41.94
N LEU A 540 8.67 -4.93 42.87
CA LEU A 540 7.84 -5.30 44.03
C LEU A 540 6.41 -5.68 43.65
N VAL A 541 5.82 -5.01 42.66
CA VAL A 541 4.49 -5.35 42.13
C VAL A 541 4.52 -6.70 41.39
N ALA A 542 5.56 -6.95 40.59
CA ALA A 542 5.73 -8.24 39.89
C ALA A 542 5.92 -9.41 40.86
N ILE A 543 6.68 -9.22 41.94
CA ILE A 543 6.86 -10.25 43.00
C ILE A 543 5.53 -10.50 43.74
N GLY A 544 4.74 -9.46 44.00
CA GLY A 544 3.41 -9.60 44.61
C GLY A 544 2.42 -10.37 43.75
N ILE A 545 2.40 -10.12 42.43
CA ILE A 545 1.50 -10.82 41.49
C ILE A 545 1.91 -12.29 41.37
N PHE A 546 3.22 -12.59 41.31
CA PHE A 546 3.70 -13.98 41.25
C PHE A 546 3.36 -14.77 42.51
N ALA A 547 3.51 -14.19 43.70
CA ALA A 547 3.16 -14.84 44.96
C ALA A 547 1.65 -15.14 45.06
N THR A 548 0.80 -14.27 44.53
CA THR A 548 -0.66 -14.43 44.55
C THR A 548 -1.11 -15.53 43.57
N LEU A 549 -0.48 -15.61 42.39
CA LEU A 549 -0.77 -16.65 41.40
C LEU A 549 -0.27 -18.04 41.85
N SER A 550 0.87 -18.11 42.54
CA SER A 550 1.36 -19.37 43.12
C SER A 550 0.46 -19.89 44.26
N LEU A 551 -0.11 -19.01 45.08
CA LEU A 551 -1.07 -19.39 46.12
C LEU A 551 -2.39 -19.92 45.55
N LEU A 552 -2.90 -19.32 44.47
CA LEU A 552 -4.10 -19.80 43.77
C LEU A 552 -3.88 -21.15 43.07
N PHE A 553 -2.68 -21.38 42.54
CA PHE A 553 -2.33 -22.65 41.90
C PHE A 553 -2.20 -23.79 42.93
N VAL A 554 -1.64 -23.53 44.11
CA VAL A 554 -1.57 -24.52 45.20
C VAL A 554 -2.95 -24.83 45.75
N TYR A 555 -3.84 -23.83 45.91
CA TYR A 555 -5.21 -24.03 46.38
C TYR A 555 -6.06 -24.89 45.42
N SER A 556 -5.83 -24.75 44.11
CA SER A 556 -6.50 -25.55 43.06
C SER A 556 -6.05 -27.01 43.00
N ILE A 557 -4.88 -27.34 43.55
CA ILE A 557 -4.33 -28.71 43.55
C ILE A 557 -4.74 -29.47 44.81
N THR A 558 -5.00 -28.77 45.92
CA THR A 558 -5.39 -29.38 47.19
C THR A 558 -6.90 -29.57 47.37
N SER A 559 -7.74 -29.10 46.45
CA SER A 559 -9.21 -29.21 46.54
C SER A 559 -9.83 -30.26 45.60
N LYS A 560 -9.16 -31.39 45.38
CA LYS A 560 -9.76 -32.59 44.75
C LYS A 560 -9.64 -33.80 45.66
#